data_AF-A0A5E4KLE5-F1
#
_entry.id   AF-A0A5E4KLE5-F1
#
_cell.length_a   1.000
_cell.length_b   1.000
_cell.length_c   1.000
_cell.angle_alpha   90.00
_cell.angle_beta   90.00
_cell.angle_gamma   90.00
#
_symmetry.space_group_name_H-M   'P 1'
#
loop_
_entity.id
_entity.type
_entity.pdbx_description
1 polymer ?
#
loop_
_entity_poly.entity_id
_entity_poly.type
_entity_poly.pdbx_seq_one_letter_code
_entity_poly.pdbx_strand_id
1 'polypeptide(L)' 'MVTCTGCALLCEDIDVVFENGRIKETKNACRRGAARIRGCRNRLTPSVNKKETDIDTAIKKAA' A
#
# COMPACT_ATOMS: atom_id res chain seq x y z
N MET A 1 -14.26 -4.40 -0.06
CA MET A 1 -13.89 -4.66 -1.46
C MET A 1 -12.55 -3.99 -1.72
N VAL A 2 -11.57 -4.70 -2.28
CA VAL A 2 -10.21 -4.20 -2.52
C VAL A 2 -9.89 -4.33 -4.00
N THR A 3 -9.36 -3.27 -4.62
CA THR A 3 -8.94 -3.28 -6.02
C THR A 3 -7.42 -3.40 -6.14
N CYS A 4 -6.93 -4.38 -6.89
CA CYS A 4 -5.49 -4.53 -7.14
C CYS A 4 -5.06 -3.74 -8.39
N THR A 5 -4.19 -2.75 -8.20
CA THR A 5 -3.61 -1.92 -9.28
C THR A 5 -2.28 -2.45 -9.82
N GLY A 6 -1.79 -3.58 -9.31
CA GLY A 6 -0.41 -4.04 -9.54
C GLY A 6 -0.07 -4.46 -10.98
N CYS A 7 -1.05 -4.84 -11.78
CA CYS A 7 -0.87 -5.24 -13.19
C CYS A 7 -1.82 -4.53 -14.16
N ALA A 8 -2.43 -3.42 -13.74
CA ALA A 8 -3.39 -2.62 -14.52
C ALA A 8 -4.70 -3.30 -14.94
N LEU A 9 -4.95 -4.55 -14.51
CA LEU A 9 -6.21 -5.27 -14.79
C LEU A 9 -7.34 -4.95 -13.80
N LEU A 10 -7.03 -4.19 -12.74
CA LEU A 10 -7.99 -3.68 -11.74
C LEU A 10 -8.93 -4.75 -11.16
N CYS A 11 -8.39 -5.93 -10.80
CA CYS A 11 -9.20 -6.99 -10.21
C CYS A 11 -9.88 -6.51 -8.92
N GLU A 12 -11.20 -6.66 -8.83
CA GLU A 12 -12.04 -6.18 -7.71
C GLU A 12 -12.54 -7.32 -6.81
N ASP A 13 -12.51 -8.57 -7.30
CA ASP A 13 -12.79 -9.77 -6.51
C ASP A 13 -11.54 -10.18 -5.70
N ILE A 14 -11.17 -9.35 -4.73
CA ILE A 14 -10.09 -9.63 -3.80
C ILE A 14 -10.61 -9.41 -2.38
N ASP A 15 -10.49 -10.46 -1.57
CA ASP A 15 -10.81 -10.42 -0.15
C ASP A 15 -9.53 -10.42 0.68
N VAL A 16 -9.51 -9.61 1.75
CA VAL A 16 -8.33 -9.35 2.56
C VAL A 16 -8.69 -9.49 4.03
N VAL A 17 -8.01 -10.42 4.71
CA VAL A 17 -8.18 -10.64 6.15
C VAL A 17 -7.18 -9.78 6.90
N PHE A 18 -7.69 -8.87 7.73
CA PHE A 18 -6.88 -8.01 8.60
C PHE A 18 -6.81 -8.57 10.01
N GLU A 19 -5.64 -8.49 10.62
CA GLU A 19 -5.40 -8.86 12.01
C GLU A 19 -4.33 -7.92 12.60
N ASN A 20 -4.59 -7.34 13.76
CA ASN A 20 -3.67 -6.42 14.45
C ASN A 20 -3.15 -5.25 13.57
N GLY A 21 -4.03 -4.67 12.75
CA GLY A 21 -3.68 -3.56 11.85
C GLY A 21 -2.77 -3.95 10.67
N ARG A 22 -2.56 -5.25 10.43
CA ARG A 22 -1.78 -5.78 9.30
C ARG A 22 -2.61 -6.77 8.49
N ILE A 23 -2.19 -6.98 7.26
CA ILE A 23 -2.81 -7.96 6.36
C ILE A 23 -2.27 -9.34 6.71
N LYS A 24 -3.15 -10.23 7.17
CA LYS A 24 -2.85 -11.63 7.48
C LYS A 24 -2.90 -12.49 6.22
N GLU A 25 -3.99 -12.36 5.47
CA GLU A 25 -4.28 -13.21 4.33
C GLU A 25 -4.95 -12.42 3.20
N THR A 26 -4.78 -12.89 1.98
CA THR A 26 -5.44 -12.37 0.77
C THR A 26 -6.00 -13.55 -0.01
N LYS A 27 -7.29 -13.51 -0.34
CA LYS A 27 -7.99 -14.50 -1.15
C LYS A 27 -8.29 -13.93 -2.53
N ASN A 28 -8.46 -14.78 -3.53
CA ASN A 28 -8.76 -14.43 -4.93
C ASN A 28 -7.74 -13.52 -5.64
N ALA A 29 -6.65 -13.12 -4.97
CA ALA A 29 -5.54 -12.40 -5.59
C ALA A 29 -4.61 -13.35 -6.37
N CYS A 30 -4.21 -12.95 -7.58
CA CYS A 30 -3.15 -13.63 -8.32
C CYS A 30 -1.82 -13.60 -7.55
N ARG A 31 -0.86 -14.45 -7.91
CA ARG A 31 0.44 -14.55 -7.22
C ARG A 31 1.16 -13.20 -7.07
N ARG A 32 1.09 -12.33 -8.10
CA ARG A 32 1.67 -10.98 -8.07
C ARG A 32 0.91 -10.04 -7.13
N GLY A 33 -0.43 -10.08 -7.19
CA GLY A 33 -1.30 -9.27 -6.32
C GLY A 33 -1.11 -9.65 -4.86
N ALA A 34 -1.16 -10.94 -4.54
CA ALA A 34 -0.94 -11.44 -3.18
C ALA A 34 0.41 -11.01 -2.61
N ALA A 35 1.49 -11.09 -3.41
CA ALA A 35 2.81 -10.65 -2.99
C ALA A 35 2.87 -9.14 -2.70
N ARG A 36 2.25 -8.29 -3.54
CA ARG A 36 2.23 -6.83 -3.33
C ARG A 36 1.39 -6.43 -2.12
N ILE A 37 0.20 -7.02 -1.98
CA ILE A 37 -0.73 -6.70 -0.90
C ILE A 37 -0.13 -7.12 0.46
N ARG A 38 0.43 -8.34 0.57
CA ARG A 38 1.07 -8.81 1.81
C ARG A 38 2.44 -8.17 2.06
N GLY A 39 3.08 -7.70 0.99
CA GLY A 39 4.41 -7.07 1.01
C GLY A 39 4.41 -5.63 1.49
N CYS A 40 3.28 -5.08 1.94
CA CYS A 40 3.18 -3.73 2.48
C CYS A 40 3.85 -3.61 3.86
N ARG A 41 5.18 -3.73 3.87
CA ARG A 41 6.09 -3.60 5.02
C ARG A 41 7.03 -2.43 4.72
N ASN A 42 7.46 -1.70 5.75
CA ASN A 42 8.33 -0.52 5.61
C ASN A 42 7.70 0.64 4.79
N ARG A 43 6.49 1.05 5.20
CA ARG A 43 5.80 2.20 4.58
C ARG A 43 6.66 3.46 4.72
N LEU A 44 6.75 4.23 3.64
CA LEU A 44 7.44 5.52 3.66
C LEU A 44 6.69 6.51 4.55
N THR A 45 7.43 7.29 5.32
CA THR A 45 6.93 8.48 6.00
C THR A 45 7.28 9.74 5.18
N PRO A 46 6.53 10.84 5.33
CA PRO A 46 6.82 12.08 4.60
C PRO A 46 8.25 12.56 4.89
N SER A 47 8.99 12.88 3.84
CA SER A 47 10.39 13.30 3.96
C SER A 47 10.79 14.30 2.88
N VAL A 48 11.71 15.20 3.21
CA VAL A 48 12.33 16.17 2.31
C VAL A 48 13.84 16.05 2.46
N ASN A 49 14.57 15.90 1.35
CA ASN A 49 16.03 15.71 1.36
C ASN A 49 16.48 14.58 2.31
N LYS A 50 15.75 13.46 2.32
CA LYS A 50 15.99 12.28 3.19
C LYS A 50 15.83 12.55 4.70
N LYS A 51 15.24 13.69 5.09
CA LYS A 51 14.87 13.98 6.48
C LYS A 51 13.36 13.88 6.63
N GLU A 52 12.92 13.19 7.67
CA GLU A 52 11.51 13.08 8.02
C GLU A 52 10.93 14.45 8.39
N THR A 53 9.69 14.71 7.96
CA THR A 53 8.99 15.99 8.15
C THR A 53 7.49 15.73 8.17
N ASP A 54 6.71 16.73 8.59
CA ASP A 54 5.25 16.72 8.50
C ASP A 54 4.74 16.82 7.06
N ILE A 55 3.47 16.44 6.87
CA ILE A 55 2.82 16.41 5.56
C ILE A 55 2.71 17.82 4.96
N ASP A 56 2.39 18.83 5.76
CA ASP A 56 2.16 20.20 5.27
C ASP A 56 3.46 20.83 4.74
N THR A 57 4.56 20.65 5.46
CA THR A 57 5.90 21.09 5.01
C THR A 57 6.34 20.33 3.77
N ALA A 58 6.08 19.02 3.69
CA ALA A 58 6.39 18.22 2.50
C ALA A 58 5.62 18.72 1.26
N ILE A 59 4.33 19.04 1.41
CA ILE A 59 3.50 19.62 0.33
C ILE A 59 4.03 20.99 -0.09
N LYS A 60 4.31 21.89 0.87
CA LYS A 60 4.85 23.24 0.59
C LYS A 60 6.18 23.23 -0.14
N LYS A 61 6.99 22.18 0.03
CA LYS A 61 8.27 22.02 -0.68
C LYS A 61 8.12 21.42 -2.07
N ALA A 62 7.00 20.76 -2.36
CA ALA A 62 6.75 20.10 -3.64
C ALA A 62 5.98 20.99 -4.65
N ALA A 63 5.15 21.91 -4.15
CA ALA A 63 4.45 22.93 -4.94
C ALA A 63 5.42 24.00 -5.46
#